data_AF-A0A238WT70-F1
#
_entry.id   AF-A0A238WT70-F1
#
_cell.length_a   1.000
_cell.length_b   1.000
_cell.length_c   1.000
_cell.angle_alpha   90.00
_cell.angle_beta   90.00
_cell.angle_gamma   90.00
#
_symmetry.space_group_name_H-M   'P 1'
#
loop_
_entity.id
_entity.type
_entity.pdbx_description
1 polymer ?
#
loop_
_entity_poly.entity_id
_entity_poly.type
_entity_poly.pdbx_seq_one_letter_code
_entity_poly.pdbx_strand_id
1 'polypeptide(L)'
;MKTKEEIENWFFDIYDSIVPIIRAKEKILDIDSNYGRAESQINDTQEKIVLDQNIIAFYNCNKFWKSHWKTKSELNFKAEGTFDFITFERVMSNSWDDDLGGNDWAPDMKGFRPLDLFYDSDGFVGFYVEREDKKGLYLVHSDSSVSPLHIDFEGYLKLLSISRGFGWWQNALVEISTGKHQPNVDSFKENMPKIFPDFKYEEFKELYESLRIDK
;
A
#
# COMPACT_ATOMS: atom_id res chain seq x y z
N MET A 1 21.77 0.26 -9.01
CA MET A 1 20.48 0.65 -9.59
C MET A 1 20.02 -0.50 -10.48
N LYS A 2 18.77 -0.95 -10.34
CA LYS A 2 18.22 -2.02 -11.19
C LYS A 2 18.22 -1.56 -12.65
N THR A 3 18.54 -2.45 -13.58
CA THR A 3 18.33 -2.23 -15.02
C THR A 3 16.83 -2.16 -15.32
N LYS A 4 16.45 -1.62 -16.48
CA LYS A 4 15.03 -1.54 -16.89
C LYS A 4 14.37 -2.93 -16.87
N GLU A 5 15.05 -3.94 -17.39
CA GLU A 5 14.56 -5.33 -17.41
C GLU A 5 14.38 -5.91 -16.00
N GLU A 6 15.34 -5.65 -15.08
CA GLU A 6 15.21 -6.07 -13.68
C GLU A 6 14.03 -5.41 -12.97
N ILE A 7 13.74 -4.13 -13.26
CA ILE A 7 12.58 -3.43 -12.68
C ILE A 7 11.28 -4.00 -13.24
N GLU A 8 11.20 -4.23 -14.56
CA GLU A 8 10.02 -4.82 -15.19
C GLU A 8 9.73 -6.21 -14.63
N ASN A 9 10.74 -7.09 -14.56
CA ASN A 9 10.59 -8.43 -13.98
C ASN A 9 10.16 -8.35 -12.52
N TRP A 10 10.81 -7.51 -11.71
CA TRP A 10 10.44 -7.30 -10.31
C TRP A 10 8.98 -6.86 -10.15
N PHE A 11 8.48 -5.96 -10.99
CA PHE A 11 7.08 -5.56 -10.93
C PHE A 11 6.14 -6.70 -11.34
N PHE A 12 6.45 -7.44 -12.40
CA PHE A 12 5.59 -8.54 -12.85
C PHE A 12 5.54 -9.69 -11.83
N ASP A 13 6.64 -9.98 -11.14
CA ASP A 13 6.65 -10.95 -10.03
C ASP A 13 5.64 -10.54 -8.93
N ILE A 14 5.58 -9.25 -8.60
CA ILE A 14 4.62 -8.71 -7.62
C ILE A 14 3.21 -8.75 -8.19
N TYR A 15 3.00 -8.29 -9.42
CA TYR A 15 1.70 -8.28 -10.09
C TYR A 15 1.10 -9.70 -10.15
N ASP A 16 1.89 -10.68 -10.56
CA ASP A 16 1.47 -12.06 -10.74
C ASP A 16 1.18 -12.77 -9.40
N SER A 17 1.77 -12.29 -8.32
CA SER A 17 1.44 -12.75 -6.96
C SER A 17 0.11 -12.21 -6.42
N ILE A 18 -0.47 -11.18 -7.05
CA ILE A 18 -1.69 -10.51 -6.58
C ILE A 18 -2.85 -10.73 -7.55
N VAL A 19 -2.74 -10.20 -8.77
CA VAL A 19 -3.89 -10.01 -9.66
C VAL A 19 -4.44 -11.33 -10.18
N PRO A 20 -3.63 -12.29 -10.67
CA PRO A 20 -4.14 -13.60 -11.06
C PRO A 20 -4.84 -14.33 -9.91
N ILE A 21 -4.32 -14.23 -8.68
CA ILE A 21 -4.90 -14.91 -7.50
C ILE A 21 -6.27 -14.31 -7.16
N ILE A 22 -6.41 -12.98 -7.18
CA ILE A 22 -7.71 -12.31 -6.98
C ILE A 22 -8.68 -12.70 -8.10
N ARG A 23 -8.25 -12.63 -9.37
CA ARG A 23 -9.11 -12.97 -10.53
C ARG A 23 -9.57 -14.41 -10.53
N ALA A 24 -8.78 -15.35 -10.02
CA ALA A 24 -9.19 -16.74 -9.85
C ALA A 24 -10.40 -16.90 -8.90
N LYS A 25 -10.78 -15.86 -8.15
CA LYS A 25 -11.93 -15.82 -7.24
C LYS A 25 -13.15 -15.11 -7.81
N GLU A 26 -13.20 -14.79 -9.10
CA GLU A 26 -14.33 -14.10 -9.78
C GLU A 26 -15.72 -14.74 -9.55
N LYS A 27 -15.77 -16.03 -9.20
CA LYS A 27 -17.02 -16.71 -8.86
C LYS A 27 -17.65 -16.15 -7.58
N ILE A 28 -16.82 -15.77 -6.61
CA ILE A 28 -17.24 -15.30 -5.28
C ILE A 28 -16.94 -13.82 -5.01
N LEU A 29 -16.13 -13.18 -5.86
CA LEU A 29 -15.78 -11.77 -5.76
C LEU A 29 -16.32 -10.97 -6.95
N ASP A 30 -16.79 -9.75 -6.68
CA ASP A 30 -16.87 -8.68 -7.66
C ASP A 30 -15.51 -7.96 -7.69
N ILE A 31 -14.90 -7.82 -8.87
CA ILE A 31 -13.51 -7.36 -9.02
C ILE A 31 -13.45 -6.23 -10.04
N ASP A 32 -12.80 -5.13 -9.67
CA ASP A 32 -12.38 -4.03 -10.54
C ASP A 32 -10.88 -3.81 -10.35
N SER A 33 -10.07 -4.23 -11.33
CA SER A 33 -8.61 -4.07 -11.28
C SER A 33 -8.11 -3.47 -12.57
N ASN A 34 -7.27 -2.44 -12.46
CA ASN A 34 -6.69 -1.76 -13.61
C ASN A 34 -5.28 -1.28 -13.29
N TYR A 35 -4.42 -1.21 -14.30
CA TYR A 35 -3.09 -0.60 -14.17
C TYR A 35 -2.73 0.10 -15.48
N GLY A 36 -1.94 1.16 -15.36
CA GLY A 36 -1.38 1.87 -16.50
C GLY A 36 0.13 1.70 -16.51
N ARG A 37 0.72 1.45 -17.68
CA ARG A 37 2.18 1.48 -17.83
C ARG A 37 2.68 2.91 -17.85
N ALA A 38 3.90 3.11 -17.36
CA ALA A 38 4.56 4.40 -17.46
C ALA A 38 4.78 4.79 -18.93
N GLU A 39 4.49 6.05 -19.26
CA GLU A 39 4.68 6.61 -20.61
C GLU A 39 6.03 7.35 -20.73
N SER A 40 6.60 7.77 -19.60
CA SER A 40 7.85 8.51 -19.50
C SER A 40 8.59 8.15 -18.21
N GLN A 41 9.91 8.32 -18.21
CA GLN A 41 10.72 8.17 -17.01
C GLN A 41 10.56 9.38 -16.09
N ILE A 42 10.71 9.15 -14.79
CA ILE A 42 10.86 10.20 -13.79
C ILE A 42 12.18 10.95 -14.04
N ASN A 43 12.20 12.27 -13.83
CA ASN A 43 13.43 13.06 -14.03
C ASN A 43 14.31 13.09 -12.77
N ASP A 44 15.61 13.35 -12.96
CA ASP A 44 16.64 13.37 -11.89
C ASP A 44 16.30 14.26 -10.69
N THR A 45 15.54 15.36 -10.89
CA THR A 45 15.16 16.26 -9.81
C THR A 45 14.13 15.60 -8.90
N GLN A 46 13.14 14.93 -9.50
CA GLN A 46 12.12 14.19 -8.77
C GLN A 46 12.72 12.96 -8.06
N GLU A 47 13.66 12.27 -8.69
CA GLU A 47 14.37 11.13 -8.08
C GLU A 47 15.12 11.51 -6.81
N LYS A 48 15.70 12.72 -6.74
CA LYS A 48 16.44 13.18 -5.55
C LYS A 48 15.54 13.48 -4.34
N ILE A 49 14.26 13.75 -4.57
CA ILE A 49 13.30 14.05 -3.50
C ILE A 49 12.81 12.74 -2.84
N VAL A 50 12.70 11.66 -3.61
CA VAL A 50 12.21 10.37 -3.14
C VAL A 50 13.39 9.50 -2.68
N LEU A 51 13.51 9.32 -1.36
CA LEU A 51 14.62 8.56 -0.78
C LEU A 51 14.55 7.05 -1.11
N ASP A 52 13.34 6.50 -1.20
CA ASP A 52 13.12 5.09 -1.52
C ASP A 52 13.20 4.85 -3.03
N GLN A 53 14.29 4.22 -3.47
CA GLN A 53 14.55 3.92 -4.88
C GLN A 53 13.55 2.90 -5.47
N ASN A 54 12.88 2.09 -4.64
CA ASN A 54 11.87 1.15 -5.13
C ASN A 54 10.57 1.89 -5.53
N ILE A 55 10.27 3.06 -4.95
CA ILE A 55 9.16 3.91 -5.40
C ILE A 55 9.45 4.43 -6.80
N ILE A 56 10.65 4.96 -7.03
CA ILE A 56 11.10 5.43 -8.35
C ILE A 56 11.07 4.28 -9.37
N ALA A 57 11.61 3.12 -8.99
CA ALA A 57 11.59 1.93 -9.84
C ALA A 57 10.15 1.55 -10.24
N PHE A 58 9.22 1.53 -9.28
CA PHE A 58 7.82 1.23 -9.55
C PHE A 58 7.19 2.21 -10.54
N TYR A 59 7.38 3.50 -10.35
CA TYR A 59 6.80 4.52 -11.23
C TYR A 59 7.48 4.65 -12.59
N ASN A 60 8.71 4.16 -12.72
CA ASN A 60 9.36 4.00 -14.03
C ASN A 60 8.76 2.84 -14.84
N CYS A 61 8.01 1.93 -14.22
CA CYS A 61 7.27 0.86 -14.90
C CYS A 61 5.77 1.11 -14.99
N ASN A 62 5.18 1.72 -13.97
CA ASN A 62 3.74 1.90 -13.82
C ASN A 62 3.37 3.36 -13.65
N LYS A 63 2.36 3.80 -14.40
CA LYS A 63 1.71 5.10 -14.22
C LYS A 63 0.74 5.08 -13.05
N PHE A 64 0.00 3.99 -12.88
CA PHE A 64 -0.90 3.76 -11.75
C PHE A 64 -1.17 2.26 -11.63
N TRP A 65 -1.61 1.81 -10.46
CA TRP A 65 -2.06 0.43 -10.28
C TRP A 65 -3.10 0.35 -9.18
N LYS A 66 -4.30 -0.12 -9.52
CA LYS A 66 -5.39 -0.25 -8.58
C LYS A 66 -6.09 -1.60 -8.67
N SER A 67 -6.60 -2.03 -7.54
CA SER A 67 -7.54 -3.13 -7.47
C SER A 67 -8.54 -2.85 -6.37
N HIS A 68 -9.80 -3.10 -6.66
CA HIS A 68 -10.88 -3.17 -5.71
C HIS A 68 -11.56 -4.53 -5.91
N TRP A 69 -11.83 -5.24 -4.83
CA TRP A 69 -12.65 -6.43 -4.86
C TRP A 69 -13.52 -6.52 -3.62
N LYS A 70 -14.68 -7.14 -3.75
CA LYS A 70 -15.59 -7.41 -2.62
C LYS A 70 -16.28 -8.75 -2.80
N THR A 71 -16.60 -9.42 -1.71
CA THR A 71 -17.45 -10.61 -1.71
C THR A 71 -18.81 -10.28 -2.31
N LYS A 72 -19.31 -11.16 -3.19
CA LYS A 72 -20.66 -11.02 -3.73
C LYS A 72 -21.72 -11.13 -2.63
N SER A 73 -22.87 -10.52 -2.89
CA SER A 73 -23.94 -10.35 -1.90
C SER A 73 -24.58 -11.67 -1.44
N GLU A 74 -24.43 -12.76 -2.19
CA GLU A 74 -24.97 -14.09 -1.85
C GLU A 74 -24.13 -14.84 -0.79
N LEU A 75 -22.93 -14.36 -0.48
CA LEU A 75 -22.10 -14.94 0.57
C LEU A 75 -22.63 -14.55 1.96
N ASN A 76 -22.49 -15.46 2.92
CA ASN A 76 -22.89 -15.25 4.30
C ASN A 76 -21.90 -14.42 5.14
N PHE A 77 -20.86 -13.87 4.50
CA PHE A 77 -19.90 -12.96 5.10
C PHE A 77 -19.55 -11.85 4.12
N LYS A 78 -19.15 -10.70 4.66
CA LYS A 78 -18.71 -9.54 3.88
C LYS A 78 -17.22 -9.33 4.08
N ALA A 79 -16.51 -9.19 2.97
CA ALA A 79 -15.11 -8.80 2.96
C ALA A 79 -14.80 -8.09 1.66
N GLU A 80 -13.82 -7.22 1.71
CA GLU A 80 -13.38 -6.43 0.57
C GLU A 80 -11.90 -6.12 0.72
N GLY A 81 -11.28 -5.77 -0.40
CA GLY A 81 -9.90 -5.36 -0.44
C GLY A 81 -9.69 -4.33 -1.53
N THR A 82 -8.74 -3.44 -1.26
CA THR A 82 -8.48 -2.27 -2.08
C THR A 82 -7.03 -1.82 -1.93
N PHE A 83 -6.45 -1.41 -3.05
CA PHE A 83 -5.28 -0.54 -3.12
C PHE A 83 -5.43 0.32 -4.38
N ASP A 84 -4.92 1.55 -4.34
CA ASP A 84 -4.91 2.49 -5.46
C ASP A 84 -3.60 3.27 -5.47
N PHE A 85 -2.58 2.71 -6.13
CA PHE A 85 -1.35 3.42 -6.42
C PHE A 85 -1.63 4.51 -7.46
N ILE A 86 -1.75 5.74 -6.98
CA ILE A 86 -2.05 6.92 -7.81
C ILE A 86 -0.86 7.33 -8.67
N THR A 87 -1.05 8.23 -9.64
CA THR A 87 0.05 8.66 -10.53
C THR A 87 1.15 9.40 -9.79
N PHE A 88 2.39 9.28 -10.29
CA PHE A 88 3.54 9.93 -9.68
C PHE A 88 3.38 11.46 -9.60
N GLU A 89 2.80 12.08 -10.63
CA GLU A 89 2.51 13.52 -10.62
C GLU A 89 1.55 13.88 -9.50
N ARG A 90 0.55 13.03 -9.23
CA ARG A 90 -0.37 13.21 -8.13
C ARG A 90 0.33 12.96 -6.80
N VAL A 91 1.14 11.90 -6.64
CA VAL A 91 1.94 11.64 -5.42
C VAL A 91 2.77 12.86 -5.06
N MET A 92 3.47 13.44 -6.03
CA MET A 92 4.41 14.54 -5.84
C MET A 92 3.75 15.94 -5.86
N SER A 93 2.41 16.02 -5.89
CA SER A 93 1.71 17.30 -5.82
C SER A 93 1.98 18.00 -4.50
N ASN A 94 2.28 19.30 -4.55
CA ASN A 94 2.35 20.13 -3.35
C ASN A 94 0.98 20.43 -2.75
N SER A 95 -0.12 20.15 -3.47
CA SER A 95 -1.48 20.34 -2.94
C SER A 95 -1.73 19.48 -1.70
N TRP A 96 -1.01 18.36 -1.53
CA TRP A 96 -1.18 17.49 -0.37
C TRP A 96 -0.91 18.17 0.97
N ASP A 97 -0.01 19.14 1.01
CA ASP A 97 0.27 19.87 2.25
C ASP A 97 -0.94 20.72 2.67
N ASP A 98 -1.74 21.19 1.71
CA ASP A 98 -2.98 21.92 1.95
C ASP A 98 -4.16 20.96 2.16
N ASP A 99 -4.31 19.96 1.28
CA ASP A 99 -5.41 18.99 1.27
C ASP A 99 -5.46 18.15 2.55
N LEU A 100 -4.30 17.84 3.14
CA LEU A 100 -4.17 17.05 4.37
C LEU A 100 -3.96 17.93 5.62
N GLY A 101 -4.09 19.25 5.49
CA GLY A 101 -4.00 20.18 6.63
C GLY A 101 -2.61 20.33 7.24
N GLY A 102 -1.56 19.98 6.49
CA GLY A 102 -0.15 20.06 6.90
C GLY A 102 0.31 21.47 7.29
N ASN A 103 -0.41 22.51 6.87
CA ASN A 103 -0.07 23.91 7.14
C ASN A 103 -0.85 24.54 8.32
N ASP A 104 -1.92 23.90 8.81
CA ASP A 104 -2.85 24.54 9.76
C ASP A 104 -3.05 23.73 11.04
N TRP A 105 -3.71 22.57 10.96
CA TRP A 105 -4.21 21.83 12.11
C TRP A 105 -3.53 20.47 12.30
N ALA A 106 -2.76 20.01 11.32
CA ALA A 106 -1.97 18.78 11.39
C ALA A 106 -0.53 19.02 10.89
N PRO A 107 0.30 19.83 11.59
CA PRO A 107 1.66 20.17 11.14
C PRO A 107 2.56 18.94 10.92
N ASP A 108 2.28 17.83 11.61
CA ASP A 108 2.97 16.56 11.42
C ASP A 108 2.71 15.91 10.05
N MET A 109 1.69 16.35 9.31
CA MET A 109 1.37 15.91 7.94
C MET A 109 2.16 16.66 6.87
N LYS A 110 2.86 17.75 7.22
CA LYS A 110 3.65 18.51 6.26
C LYS A 110 4.73 17.64 5.61
N GLY A 111 4.75 17.65 4.28
CA GLY A 111 5.66 16.85 3.46
C GLY A 111 5.17 15.42 3.24
N PHE A 112 4.00 15.02 3.76
CA PHE A 112 3.45 13.70 3.47
C PHE A 112 3.01 13.62 2.00
N ARG A 113 3.36 12.54 1.33
CA ARG A 113 3.03 12.25 -0.06
C ARG A 113 2.32 10.89 -0.08
N PRO A 114 0.97 10.87 -0.18
CA PRO A 114 0.23 9.63 -0.26
C PRO A 114 0.56 8.96 -1.60
N LEU A 115 0.77 7.64 -1.56
CA LEU A 115 1.06 6.83 -2.74
C LEU A 115 -0.04 5.81 -3.01
N ASP A 116 -0.70 5.29 -1.96
CA ASP A 116 -1.80 4.32 -2.03
C ASP A 116 -3.03 4.90 -1.33
N LEU A 117 -4.12 5.11 -2.07
CA LEU A 117 -5.38 5.71 -1.62
C LEU A 117 -6.49 4.66 -1.62
N PHE A 118 -6.72 4.01 -0.51
CA PHE A 118 -7.66 2.90 -0.44
C PHE A 118 -8.97 3.32 0.28
N TYR A 119 -10.06 2.61 -0.01
CA TYR A 119 -11.42 2.91 0.49
C TYR A 119 -11.92 4.31 0.15
N ASP A 120 -12.00 4.64 -1.15
CA ASP A 120 -12.49 5.94 -1.60
C ASP A 120 -11.76 7.14 -0.94
N SER A 121 -10.48 6.95 -0.59
CA SER A 121 -9.62 7.90 0.13
C SER A 121 -9.91 8.08 1.63
N ASP A 122 -10.52 7.08 2.28
CA ASP A 122 -10.63 7.04 3.75
C ASP A 122 -9.30 6.62 4.44
N GLY A 123 -8.42 5.94 3.72
CA GLY A 123 -7.11 5.53 4.19
C GLY A 123 -6.00 5.83 3.20
N PHE A 124 -4.85 6.27 3.72
CA PHE A 124 -3.68 6.60 2.92
C PHE A 124 -2.47 5.81 3.42
N VAL A 125 -1.70 5.25 2.50
CA VAL A 125 -0.29 4.93 2.76
C VAL A 125 0.59 5.86 1.95
N GLY A 126 1.65 6.35 2.57
CA GLY A 126 2.58 7.28 1.92
C GLY A 126 3.91 7.37 2.64
N PHE A 127 4.71 8.31 2.19
CA PHE A 127 6.03 8.64 2.76
C PHE A 127 6.14 10.14 2.98
N TYR A 128 7.18 10.57 3.67
CA TYR A 128 7.48 11.98 3.82
C TYR A 128 8.62 12.40 2.91
N VAL A 129 8.49 13.59 2.31
CA VAL A 129 9.57 14.30 1.63
C VAL A 129 10.09 15.42 2.52
N GLU A 130 11.38 15.74 2.39
CA GLU A 130 12.03 16.83 3.16
C GLU A 130 11.94 16.67 4.70
N ARG A 131 11.85 15.41 5.17
CA ARG A 131 11.73 15.05 6.59
C ARG A 131 12.69 13.91 6.93
N GLU A 132 13.93 14.24 7.25
CA GLU A 132 14.97 13.25 7.57
C GLU A 132 14.65 12.42 8.84
N ASP A 133 13.78 12.94 9.70
CA ASP A 133 13.27 12.26 10.91
C ASP A 133 12.24 11.16 10.60
N LYS A 134 11.68 11.15 9.40
CA LYS A 134 10.63 10.21 8.97
C LYS A 134 11.22 9.22 7.97
N LYS A 135 11.07 7.92 8.26
CA LYS A 135 11.64 6.84 7.46
C LYS A 135 10.59 5.78 7.15
N GLY A 136 10.68 5.23 5.95
CA GLY A 136 9.74 4.22 5.47
C GLY A 136 8.34 4.81 5.24
N LEU A 137 7.36 3.92 5.28
CA LEU A 137 5.97 4.24 5.01
C LEU A 137 5.16 4.48 6.27
N TYR A 138 4.11 5.27 6.11
CA TYR A 138 3.17 5.63 7.16
C TYR A 138 1.75 5.37 6.68
N LEU A 139 0.94 4.87 7.60
CA LEU A 139 -0.51 4.80 7.46
C LEU A 139 -1.12 6.07 8.05
N VAL A 140 -2.02 6.69 7.30
CA VAL A 140 -2.80 7.83 7.73
C VAL A 140 -4.28 7.47 7.60
N HIS A 141 -5.01 7.66 8.69
CA HIS A 141 -6.46 7.50 8.71
C HIS A 141 -7.15 8.83 8.40
N SER A 142 -8.44 8.79 8.05
CA SER A 142 -9.25 10.00 7.81
C SER A 142 -9.36 10.94 9.01
N ASP A 143 -9.14 10.44 10.24
CA ASP A 143 -9.04 11.27 11.45
C ASP A 143 -7.66 11.95 11.63
N SER A 144 -6.77 11.81 10.64
CA SER A 144 -5.40 12.31 10.62
C SER A 144 -4.48 11.71 11.66
N SER A 145 -4.85 10.56 12.26
CA SER A 145 -3.89 9.76 13.00
C SER A 145 -2.86 9.17 12.04
N VAL A 146 -1.58 9.31 12.41
CA VAL A 146 -0.45 8.85 11.62
C VAL A 146 0.27 7.74 12.37
N SER A 147 0.41 6.58 11.73
CA SER A 147 1.10 5.42 12.30
C SER A 147 2.28 5.02 11.40
N PRO A 148 3.51 4.91 11.92
CA PRO A 148 4.60 4.33 11.16
C PRO A 148 4.32 2.86 10.86
N LEU A 149 4.53 2.45 9.62
CA LEU A 149 4.46 1.03 9.23
C LEU A 149 5.77 0.30 9.47
N HIS A 150 6.88 1.03 9.65
CA HIS A 150 8.23 0.48 9.88
C HIS A 150 8.75 -0.41 8.74
N ILE A 151 8.31 -0.16 7.51
CA ILE A 151 8.75 -0.86 6.30
C ILE A 151 9.00 0.15 5.19
N ASP A 152 9.85 -0.23 4.24
CA ASP A 152 10.02 0.49 2.97
C ASP A 152 8.96 0.05 1.94
N PHE A 153 9.02 0.61 0.74
CA PHE A 153 8.05 0.34 -0.31
C PHE A 153 8.12 -1.09 -0.85
N GLU A 154 9.31 -1.69 -0.92
CA GLU A 154 9.43 -3.09 -1.34
C GLU A 154 8.82 -4.03 -0.29
N GLY A 155 9.05 -3.78 0.99
CA GLY A 155 8.42 -4.51 2.08
C GLY A 155 6.89 -4.37 2.04
N TYR A 156 6.39 -3.19 1.72
CA TYR A 156 4.95 -2.95 1.55
C TYR A 156 4.36 -3.77 0.41
N LEU A 157 4.99 -3.80 -0.76
CA LEU A 157 4.50 -4.60 -1.88
C LEU A 157 4.53 -6.11 -1.59
N LYS A 158 5.54 -6.60 -0.86
CA LYS A 158 5.58 -8.02 -0.40
C LYS A 158 4.42 -8.35 0.53
N LEU A 159 4.10 -7.46 1.47
CA LEU A 159 2.98 -7.66 2.39
C LEU A 159 1.62 -7.50 1.69
N LEU A 160 1.51 -6.56 0.75
CA LEU A 160 0.35 -6.40 -0.14
C LEU A 160 0.10 -7.68 -0.95
N SER A 161 1.16 -8.39 -1.34
CA SER A 161 1.07 -9.65 -2.09
C SER A 161 0.38 -10.74 -1.28
N ILE A 162 0.68 -10.83 0.01
CA ILE A 162 0.05 -11.79 0.91
C ILE A 162 -1.35 -11.34 1.32
N SER A 163 -1.53 -10.06 1.65
CA SER A 163 -2.82 -9.50 2.10
C SER A 163 -3.82 -9.33 0.95
N ARG A 164 -3.34 -9.29 -0.30
CA ARG A 164 -4.12 -9.06 -1.53
C ARG A 164 -5.00 -7.81 -1.44
N GLY A 165 -4.51 -6.82 -0.71
CA GLY A 165 -5.21 -5.58 -0.42
C GLY A 165 -6.40 -5.72 0.52
N PHE A 166 -6.56 -6.83 1.26
CA PHE A 166 -7.67 -7.00 2.20
C PHE A 166 -7.81 -5.79 3.12
N GLY A 167 -9.05 -5.40 3.40
CA GLY A 167 -9.33 -4.18 4.12
C GLY A 167 -8.54 -3.91 5.38
N TRP A 168 -7.90 -2.75 5.38
CA TRP A 168 -7.13 -2.23 6.51
C TRP A 168 -6.06 -3.22 6.99
N TRP A 169 -5.51 -4.05 6.10
CA TRP A 169 -4.44 -4.98 6.45
C TRP A 169 -3.22 -4.27 7.07
N GLN A 170 -3.02 -2.98 6.76
CA GLN A 170 -1.99 -2.12 7.34
C GLN A 170 -2.16 -1.95 8.87
N ASN A 171 -3.39 -1.96 9.38
CA ASN A 171 -3.66 -1.96 10.82
C ASN A 171 -3.07 -3.19 11.51
N ALA A 172 -2.94 -4.31 10.80
CA ALA A 172 -2.31 -5.49 11.36
C ALA A 172 -0.81 -5.23 11.61
N LEU A 173 -0.14 -4.45 10.75
CA LEU A 173 1.25 -4.05 10.97
C LEU A 173 1.38 -3.16 12.21
N VAL A 174 0.49 -2.18 12.34
CA VAL A 174 0.43 -1.28 13.51
C VAL A 174 0.14 -2.06 14.80
N GLU A 175 -0.76 -3.04 14.76
CA GLU A 175 -1.05 -3.92 15.90
C GLU A 175 0.18 -4.73 16.30
N ILE A 176 0.88 -5.32 15.32
CA ILE A 176 2.10 -6.10 15.57
C ILE A 176 3.20 -5.23 16.19
N SER A 177 3.46 -4.04 15.65
CA SER A 177 4.56 -3.18 16.10
C SER A 177 4.30 -2.54 17.47
N THR A 178 3.05 -2.19 17.76
CA THR A 178 2.68 -1.50 19.01
C THR A 178 2.22 -2.45 20.12
N GLY A 179 1.84 -3.68 19.76
CA GLY A 179 1.16 -4.62 20.67
C GLY A 179 -0.25 -4.18 21.07
N LYS A 180 -0.80 -3.12 20.46
CA LYS A 180 -2.13 -2.58 20.75
C LYS A 180 -3.10 -3.02 19.68
N HIS A 181 -4.27 -3.50 20.11
CA HIS A 181 -5.32 -3.91 19.20
C HIS A 181 -5.71 -2.78 18.23
N GLN A 182 -5.87 -3.12 16.95
CA GLN A 182 -6.30 -2.19 15.91
C GLN A 182 -7.63 -2.61 15.27
N PRO A 183 -8.46 -1.66 14.82
CA PRO A 183 -9.70 -1.95 14.11
C PRO A 183 -9.48 -2.84 12.88
N ASN A 184 -10.47 -3.66 12.54
CA ASN A 184 -10.51 -4.52 11.36
C ASN A 184 -9.50 -5.68 11.32
N VAL A 185 -8.54 -5.75 12.24
CA VAL A 185 -7.54 -6.83 12.26
C VAL A 185 -8.17 -8.20 12.52
N ASP A 186 -9.18 -8.28 13.38
CA ASP A 186 -9.89 -9.55 13.62
C ASP A 186 -10.67 -10.00 12.37
N SER A 187 -11.29 -9.05 11.65
CA SER A 187 -11.94 -9.33 10.37
C SER A 187 -10.93 -9.82 9.33
N PHE A 188 -9.73 -9.24 9.28
CA PHE A 188 -8.65 -9.70 8.41
C PHE A 188 -8.22 -11.13 8.76
N LYS A 189 -7.96 -11.43 10.04
CA LYS A 189 -7.59 -12.77 10.51
C LYS A 189 -8.68 -13.80 10.19
N GLU A 190 -9.96 -13.44 10.36
CA GLU A 190 -11.08 -14.37 10.22
C GLU A 190 -11.51 -14.57 8.76
N ASN A 191 -11.60 -13.50 7.96
CA ASN A 191 -12.22 -13.54 6.64
C ASN A 191 -11.23 -13.75 5.50
N MET A 192 -9.96 -13.37 5.67
CA MET A 192 -8.94 -13.58 4.63
C MET A 192 -8.78 -15.07 4.26
N PRO A 193 -8.66 -16.02 5.21
CA PRO A 193 -8.59 -17.46 4.89
C PRO A 193 -9.85 -18.02 4.22
N LYS A 194 -11.03 -17.40 4.43
CA LYS A 194 -12.28 -17.84 3.80
C LYS A 194 -12.28 -17.58 2.29
N ILE A 195 -11.57 -16.55 1.84
CA ILE A 195 -11.43 -16.19 0.41
C ILE A 195 -10.18 -16.83 -0.18
N PHE A 196 -9.06 -16.75 0.54
CA PHE A 196 -7.73 -17.21 0.15
C PHE A 196 -7.21 -18.23 1.18
N PRO A 197 -7.55 -19.53 1.04
CA PRO A 197 -7.20 -20.55 2.03
C PRO A 197 -5.70 -20.78 2.26
N ASP A 198 -4.87 -20.30 1.34
CA ASP A 198 -3.41 -20.31 1.44
C ASP A 198 -2.86 -19.19 2.35
N PHE A 199 -3.65 -18.17 2.67
CA PHE A 199 -3.25 -17.12 3.61
C PHE A 199 -3.14 -17.66 5.03
N LYS A 200 -2.01 -17.37 5.69
CA LYS A 200 -1.79 -17.64 7.11
C LYS A 200 -1.29 -16.38 7.81
N TYR A 201 -1.99 -15.98 8.87
CA TYR A 201 -1.67 -14.75 9.58
C TYR A 201 -0.28 -14.78 10.24
N GLU A 202 0.16 -15.93 10.76
CA GLU A 202 1.51 -16.04 11.35
C GLU A 202 2.61 -15.87 10.31
N GLU A 203 2.45 -16.41 9.09
CA GLU A 203 3.42 -16.21 8.00
C GLU A 203 3.46 -14.74 7.56
N PHE A 204 2.30 -14.07 7.51
CA PHE A 204 2.22 -12.63 7.26
C PHE A 204 2.97 -11.83 8.34
N LYS A 205 2.81 -12.19 9.62
CA LYS A 205 3.48 -11.55 10.75
C LYS A 205 4.99 -11.79 10.73
N GLU A 206 5.43 -13.01 10.48
CA GLU A 206 6.85 -13.36 10.34
C GLU A 206 7.50 -12.59 9.19
N LEU A 207 6.81 -12.49 8.05
CA LEU A 207 7.27 -11.68 6.93
C LEU A 207 7.40 -10.21 7.34
N TYR A 208 6.37 -9.63 7.96
CA TYR A 208 6.42 -8.24 8.42
C TYR A 208 7.63 -8.00 9.32
N GLU A 209 7.80 -8.85 10.33
CA GLU A 209 8.94 -8.77 11.24
C GLU A 209 10.27 -8.85 10.48
N SER A 210 10.41 -9.72 9.49
CA SER A 210 11.65 -9.81 8.70
C SER A 210 11.95 -8.58 7.83
N LEU A 211 10.93 -7.77 7.50
CA LEU A 211 11.03 -6.61 6.62
C LEU A 211 11.20 -5.28 7.38
N ARG A 212 11.10 -5.30 8.71
CA ARG A 212 11.15 -4.09 9.52
C ARG A 212 12.49 -3.35 9.40
N ILE A 213 12.42 -2.04 9.13
CA ILE A 213 13.59 -1.17 8.94
C ILE A 213 14.02 -0.44 10.22
N ASP A 214 13.30 -0.65 11.32
CA ASP A 214 13.54 -0.03 12.64
C ASP A 214 14.18 -0.98 13.65
N LYS A 215 14.74 -2.10 13.16
CA LYS A 215 15.43 -3.12 13.95
C LYS A 215 16.91 -2.81 14.17
#